data_AF-A0A9Q9DXB3-F1
#
_entry.id   AF-A0A9Q9DXB3-F1
#
_cell.length_a   1.000
_cell.length_b   1.000
_cell.length_c   1.000
_cell.angle_alpha   90.00
_cell.angle_beta   90.00
_cell.angle_gamma   90.00
#
_symmetry.space_group_name_H-M   'P 1'
#
loop_
_entity.id
_entity.type
_entity.pdbx_description
1 polymer ?
#
loop_
_entity_poly.entity_id
_entity_poly.type
_entity_poly.pdbx_seq_one_letter_code
_entity_poly.pdbx_strand_id
1 'polypeptide(L)'
;MSQTAPSQKPHRPINAYRVPAMLRNLSYKLTSALSSSEASPTKDSNGFTKASKTGDLFPATDPAIDGEDCLHDCASCSVKYPRKFDIDETEELYGHVKGFNTHLIVATGKTDWVRDVADEKGSIMEAVDRGTVKPSNGKLMLSASNIPVPDHSDHSSMVLLLPSWQFIDNVTPANVPELITGFVNPGPTNNTPLRSRAATLPTSTSPEESSSGSSSTPDTPAIPSSLPATSQLKARPCPHKYLILMCSQKTRDARCGQSAPLLRKEFERLLRPMGLYRDLHDERPGGVGIYFISHVGGHKFSANVMVYRHSSVVSRPEGATNGTEKRLADMKIEDEQGQEILLDANKEQEAEGNGEAAQCIWLARVKPEDCENIIKYTVLQGKVVKPERQLRGGFDRCKQLASW
;
A
#
# COMPACT_ATOMS: atom_id res chain seq x y z
N MET A 1 25.81 -74.13 -1.13
CA MET A 1 26.12 -72.69 -0.98
C MET A 1 25.71 -72.04 -2.30
N SER A 2 24.74 -71.15 -2.43
CA SER A 2 24.03 -70.29 -1.49
C SER A 2 22.58 -70.14 -1.91
N GLN A 3 21.69 -70.04 -0.92
CA GLN A 3 20.27 -69.79 -1.08
C GLN A 3 20.02 -68.35 -1.51
N THR A 4 19.13 -68.16 -2.48
CA THR A 4 18.56 -66.88 -2.91
C THR A 4 17.49 -66.42 -1.91
N ALA A 5 17.73 -65.32 -1.20
CA ALA A 5 16.75 -64.67 -0.33
C ALA A 5 15.92 -63.60 -1.09
N PRO A 6 14.63 -63.41 -0.77
CA PRO A 6 13.72 -62.56 -1.53
C PRO A 6 13.68 -61.09 -1.09
N SER A 7 13.28 -60.24 -2.03
CA SER A 7 13.07 -58.78 -1.99
C SER A 7 12.35 -58.26 -0.72
N GLN A 8 13.02 -57.39 0.05
CA GLN A 8 12.41 -56.61 1.13
C GLN A 8 11.88 -55.26 0.61
N LYS A 9 10.57 -55.02 0.77
CA LYS A 9 9.97 -53.67 0.71
C LYS A 9 10.04 -53.05 2.12
N PRO A 10 10.42 -51.77 2.28
CA PRO A 10 10.37 -51.14 3.59
C PRO A 10 8.93 -50.77 3.99
N HIS A 11 8.50 -51.35 5.12
CA HIS A 11 7.30 -51.01 5.87
C HIS A 11 7.35 -49.56 6.40
N ARG A 12 6.31 -48.75 6.15
CA ARG A 12 6.04 -47.52 6.90
C ARG A 12 5.16 -47.85 8.11
N PRO A 13 5.52 -47.47 9.35
CA PRO A 13 4.55 -47.41 10.44
C PRO A 13 3.79 -46.08 10.37
N ILE A 14 2.47 -46.17 10.12
CA ILE A 14 1.52 -45.07 10.28
C ILE A 14 1.22 -44.98 11.77
N ASN A 15 1.60 -43.89 12.42
CA ASN A 15 1.00 -43.43 13.66
C ASN A 15 0.89 -41.90 13.62
N ALA A 16 -0.09 -41.42 12.85
CA ALA A 16 -0.54 -40.04 12.92
C ALA A 16 -1.75 -39.99 13.87
N TYR A 17 -1.53 -39.57 15.11
CA TYR A 17 -2.63 -39.26 16.02
C TYR A 17 -3.34 -37.99 15.53
N ARG A 18 -4.59 -38.15 15.09
CA ARG A 18 -5.49 -37.06 14.71
C ARG A 18 -6.13 -36.51 15.98
N VAL A 19 -5.59 -35.41 16.50
CA VAL A 19 -6.19 -34.72 17.66
C VAL A 19 -7.44 -33.96 17.19
N PRO A 20 -8.63 -34.19 17.78
CA PRO A 20 -9.86 -33.46 17.43
C PRO A 20 -9.71 -31.96 17.71
N ALA A 21 -10.30 -31.12 16.84
CA ALA A 21 -10.20 -29.65 16.87
C ALA A 21 -10.59 -29.00 18.21
N MET A 22 -11.36 -29.69 19.06
CA MET A 22 -11.78 -29.17 20.37
C MET A 22 -10.62 -28.99 21.36
N LEU A 23 -9.53 -29.77 21.27
CA LEU A 23 -8.41 -29.68 22.21
C LEU A 23 -7.41 -28.53 21.89
N ARG A 24 -7.43 -27.98 20.68
CA ARG A 24 -6.64 -26.76 20.34
C ARG A 24 -7.26 -25.49 20.92
N ASN A 25 -8.57 -25.44 21.07
CA ASN A 25 -9.28 -24.25 21.55
C ASN A 25 -9.01 -23.93 23.03
N LEU A 26 -8.58 -24.91 23.84
CA LEU A 26 -8.38 -24.69 25.28
C LEU A 26 -7.05 -23.98 25.59
N SER A 27 -5.98 -24.27 24.83
CA SER A 27 -4.67 -23.63 25.03
C SER A 27 -4.67 -22.15 24.63
N TYR A 28 -5.44 -21.77 23.61
CA TYR A 28 -5.60 -20.37 23.21
C TYR A 28 -6.56 -19.60 24.13
N LYS A 29 -7.64 -20.22 24.62
CA LYS A 29 -8.58 -19.59 25.56
C LYS A 29 -7.93 -19.27 26.91
N LEU A 30 -7.02 -20.12 27.41
CA LEU A 30 -6.28 -19.84 28.65
C LEU A 30 -5.27 -18.70 28.49
N THR A 31 -4.74 -18.47 27.29
CA THR A 31 -3.82 -17.36 27.02
C THR A 31 -4.57 -16.04 26.79
N SER A 32 -5.75 -16.10 26.16
CA SER A 32 -6.59 -14.91 25.90
C SER A 32 -7.33 -14.40 27.15
N ALA A 33 -7.73 -15.29 28.07
CA ALA A 33 -8.45 -14.88 29.29
C ALA A 33 -7.56 -14.13 30.30
N LEU A 34 -6.23 -14.24 30.18
CA LEU A 34 -5.27 -13.50 31.02
C LEU A 34 -4.92 -12.11 30.44
N SER A 35 -5.48 -11.74 29.28
CA SER A 35 -5.20 -10.45 28.62
C SER A 35 -6.43 -9.55 28.50
N SER A 36 -7.51 -9.89 29.20
CA SER A 36 -8.69 -9.01 29.35
C SER A 36 -8.54 -8.15 30.60
N SER A 37 -7.61 -7.20 30.56
CA SER A 37 -7.68 -6.00 31.40
C SER A 37 -7.91 -4.83 30.47
N GLU A 38 -8.87 -3.96 30.80
CA GLU A 38 -9.13 -2.71 30.08
C GLU A 38 -7.85 -1.87 30.06
N ALA A 39 -7.03 -2.07 29.05
CA ALA A 39 -5.81 -1.31 28.85
C ALA A 39 -6.18 -0.03 28.11
N SER A 40 -5.85 1.11 28.74
CA SER A 40 -5.90 2.42 28.11
C SER A 40 -5.10 2.39 26.79
N PRO A 41 -5.53 3.14 25.75
CA PRO A 41 -4.83 3.17 24.47
C PRO A 41 -3.35 3.52 24.66
N THR A 42 -2.47 2.57 24.37
CA THR A 42 -1.03 2.78 24.43
C THR A 42 -0.62 3.63 23.23
N LYS A 43 -0.26 4.89 23.49
CA LYS A 43 0.41 5.73 22.49
C LYS A 43 1.83 5.21 22.31
N ASP A 44 2.24 4.97 21.08
CA ASP A 44 3.64 4.70 20.77
C ASP A 44 4.49 5.98 20.90
N SER A 45 5.82 5.84 20.82
CA SER A 45 6.77 6.97 20.96
C SER A 45 6.54 8.11 19.97
N ASN A 46 5.75 7.87 18.92
CA ASN A 46 5.45 8.80 17.84
C ASN A 46 4.03 9.39 17.93
N GLY A 47 3.27 9.06 18.99
CA GLY A 47 1.94 9.58 19.24
C GLY A 47 0.80 8.83 18.55
N PHE A 48 1.09 7.75 17.82
CA PHE A 48 0.08 6.92 17.18
C PHE A 48 -0.59 6.01 18.21
N THR A 49 -1.90 5.86 18.06
CA THR A 49 -2.71 4.98 18.92
C THR A 49 -3.08 3.71 18.15
N LYS A 50 -2.97 2.56 18.82
CA LYS A 50 -3.47 1.30 18.27
C LYS A 50 -5.00 1.32 18.25
N ALA A 51 -5.59 1.17 17.07
CA ALA A 51 -7.04 1.03 16.93
C ALA A 51 -7.45 -0.41 17.32
N SER A 52 -8.11 -0.55 18.47
CA SER A 52 -8.44 -1.85 19.06
C SER A 52 -9.59 -2.55 18.34
N LYS A 53 -10.57 -1.80 17.82
CA LYS A 53 -11.70 -2.35 17.07
C LYS A 53 -11.65 -1.92 15.60
N THR A 54 -12.28 -2.72 14.76
CA THR A 54 -12.50 -2.52 13.32
C THR A 54 -13.04 -1.12 12.98
N GLY A 55 -14.03 -0.63 13.74
CA GLY A 55 -14.65 0.68 13.54
C GLY A 55 -13.83 1.89 14.04
N ASP A 56 -12.77 1.66 14.82
CA ASP A 56 -11.96 2.74 15.37
C ASP A 56 -10.95 3.27 14.34
N LEU A 57 -10.45 2.41 13.46
CA LEU A 57 -9.39 2.76 12.51
C LEU A 57 -9.92 3.57 11.32
N PHE A 58 -11.00 3.09 10.71
CA PHE A 58 -11.65 3.73 9.56
C PHE A 58 -13.15 3.81 9.79
N PRO A 59 -13.81 4.91 9.39
CA PRO A 59 -15.26 5.01 9.50
C PRO A 59 -15.94 3.92 8.67
N ALA A 60 -16.93 3.25 9.27
CA ALA A 60 -17.84 2.40 8.52
C ALA A 60 -18.78 3.27 7.65
N THR A 61 -19.35 2.69 6.60
CA THR A 61 -20.46 3.33 5.89
C THR A 61 -21.71 3.39 6.75
N ASP A 62 -22.45 4.49 6.64
CA ASP A 62 -23.71 4.74 7.35
C ASP A 62 -24.81 5.03 6.32
N PRO A 63 -25.85 4.18 6.18
CA PRO A 63 -26.94 4.41 5.22
C PRO A 63 -27.62 5.77 5.34
N ALA A 64 -27.67 6.36 6.53
CA ALA A 64 -28.26 7.67 6.74
C ALA A 64 -27.44 8.81 6.11
N ILE A 65 -26.13 8.60 5.90
CA ILE A 65 -25.18 9.59 5.36
C ILE A 65 -24.78 9.24 3.92
N ASP A 66 -24.55 7.95 3.68
CA ASP A 66 -23.99 7.39 2.45
C ASP A 66 -25.07 6.89 1.47
N GLY A 67 -26.33 6.83 1.92
CA GLY A 67 -27.46 6.31 1.17
C GLY A 67 -27.57 4.78 1.24
N GLU A 68 -28.71 4.25 0.78
CA GLU A 68 -29.02 2.81 0.79
C GLU A 68 -28.06 1.99 -0.09
N ASP A 69 -27.37 2.62 -1.04
CA ASP A 69 -26.38 1.99 -1.92
C ASP A 69 -25.29 1.24 -1.14
N CYS A 70 -24.91 1.69 0.07
CA CYS A 70 -23.89 1.00 0.87
C CYS A 70 -24.36 -0.35 1.45
N LEU A 71 -25.67 -0.62 1.44
CA LEU A 71 -26.26 -1.88 1.86
C LEU A 71 -26.36 -2.91 0.74
N HIS A 72 -26.07 -2.51 -0.50
CA HIS A 72 -26.22 -3.35 -1.67
C HIS A 72 -24.87 -3.64 -2.31
N ASP A 73 -24.61 -4.91 -2.57
CA ASP A 73 -23.49 -5.31 -3.41
C ASP A 73 -23.83 -5.07 -4.88
N CYS A 74 -22.79 -5.00 -5.71
CA CYS A 74 -22.87 -4.64 -7.12
C CYS A 74 -23.95 -5.43 -7.91
N ALA A 75 -24.97 -4.71 -8.40
CA ALA A 75 -26.10 -5.31 -9.13
C ALA A 75 -25.73 -5.75 -10.56
N SER A 76 -24.68 -5.17 -11.14
CA SER A 76 -24.24 -5.41 -12.53
C SER A 76 -23.00 -6.31 -12.66
N CYS A 77 -22.50 -6.85 -11.54
CA CYS A 77 -21.25 -7.60 -11.52
C CYS A 77 -21.45 -8.99 -12.15
N SER A 78 -20.78 -9.21 -13.29
CA SER A 78 -20.82 -10.48 -14.03
C SER A 78 -19.63 -11.39 -13.72
N VAL A 79 -18.56 -10.83 -13.16
CA VAL A 79 -17.36 -11.59 -12.77
C VAL A 79 -17.64 -12.39 -11.50
N LYS A 80 -17.30 -13.68 -11.51
CA LYS A 80 -17.43 -14.56 -10.34
C LYS A 80 -16.17 -15.38 -10.15
N TYR A 81 -15.87 -15.73 -8.91
CA TYR A 81 -14.80 -16.66 -8.62
C TYR A 81 -15.12 -18.09 -9.09
N PRO A 82 -14.08 -18.91 -9.38
CA PRO A 82 -14.28 -20.32 -9.69
C PRO A 82 -15.03 -21.05 -8.58
N ARG A 83 -15.84 -22.07 -8.92
CA ARG A 83 -16.65 -22.83 -7.96
C ARG A 83 -15.86 -23.46 -6.80
N LYS A 84 -14.56 -23.72 -7.01
CA LYS A 84 -13.65 -24.32 -6.02
C LYS A 84 -12.80 -23.27 -5.28
N PHE A 85 -13.13 -21.99 -5.41
CA PHE A 85 -12.45 -20.93 -4.69
C PHE A 85 -12.91 -20.95 -3.23
N ASP A 86 -12.08 -21.52 -2.36
CA ASP A 86 -12.37 -21.68 -0.94
C ASP A 86 -11.32 -20.95 -0.08
N ILE A 87 -11.80 -20.16 0.86
CA ILE A 87 -10.99 -19.32 1.74
C ILE A 87 -11.52 -19.40 3.16
N ASP A 88 -10.68 -19.09 4.12
CA ASP A 88 -11.15 -18.98 5.49
C ASP A 88 -12.07 -17.76 5.63
N GLU A 89 -13.34 -17.98 5.94
CA GLU A 89 -14.33 -16.93 6.27
C GLU A 89 -14.65 -16.86 7.78
N THR A 90 -13.99 -17.67 8.62
CA THR A 90 -14.40 -17.89 10.03
C THR A 90 -13.45 -17.28 11.05
N GLU A 91 -12.15 -17.27 10.80
CA GLU A 91 -11.19 -16.73 11.77
C GLU A 91 -11.24 -15.20 11.81
N GLU A 92 -10.85 -14.65 12.97
CA GLU A 92 -10.71 -13.21 13.17
C GLU A 92 -9.63 -12.66 12.23
N LEU A 93 -9.98 -11.57 11.53
CA LEU A 93 -9.16 -11.02 10.46
C LEU A 93 -8.37 -9.79 10.89
N TYR A 94 -8.99 -8.96 11.72
CA TYR A 94 -8.50 -7.65 12.13
C TYR A 94 -7.35 -7.76 13.15
N GLY A 95 -6.30 -6.95 13.00
CA GLY A 95 -5.20 -6.87 13.98
C GLY A 95 -4.24 -8.06 13.99
N HIS A 96 -4.26 -8.88 12.92
CA HIS A 96 -3.42 -10.07 12.76
C HIS A 96 -2.51 -10.01 11.52
N VAL A 97 -2.06 -8.80 11.17
CA VAL A 97 -1.07 -8.52 10.14
C VAL A 97 0.25 -8.07 10.76
N LYS A 98 1.36 -8.36 10.08
CA LYS A 98 2.67 -7.90 10.56
C LYS A 98 2.85 -6.44 10.16
N GLY A 99 2.81 -5.53 11.12
CA GLY A 99 3.04 -4.10 10.88
C GLY A 99 4.35 -3.79 10.18
N PHE A 100 4.38 -2.69 9.43
CA PHE A 100 5.53 -2.19 8.70
C PHE A 100 5.52 -0.65 8.69
N ASN A 101 6.68 -0.05 8.47
CA ASN A 101 6.91 1.40 8.49
C ASN A 101 7.02 1.99 7.10
N THR A 102 7.61 1.24 6.16
CA THR A 102 7.78 1.63 4.75
C THR A 102 7.40 0.46 3.86
N HIS A 103 6.91 0.73 2.65
CA HIS A 103 6.60 -0.28 1.64
C HIS A 103 7.35 0.06 0.36
N LEU A 104 8.28 -0.81 0.00
CA LEU A 104 9.08 -0.72 -1.22
C LEU A 104 8.53 -1.71 -2.24
N ILE A 105 8.00 -1.17 -3.34
CA ILE A 105 7.38 -1.95 -4.41
C ILE A 105 8.29 -1.92 -5.63
N VAL A 106 8.88 -3.05 -5.98
CA VAL A 106 9.83 -3.17 -7.09
C VAL A 106 9.09 -3.46 -8.39
N ALA A 107 9.33 -2.66 -9.43
CA ALA A 107 8.83 -2.94 -10.77
C ALA A 107 9.57 -4.14 -11.35
N THR A 108 8.84 -5.21 -11.67
CA THR A 108 9.41 -6.40 -12.30
C THR A 108 8.71 -6.76 -13.61
N GLY A 109 7.59 -6.11 -13.95
CA GLY A 109 6.74 -6.47 -15.09
C GLY A 109 6.08 -7.86 -14.99
N LYS A 110 6.26 -8.59 -13.89
CA LYS A 110 5.76 -9.96 -13.69
C LYS A 110 4.46 -9.93 -12.90
N THR A 111 3.64 -10.96 -13.05
CA THR A 111 2.39 -11.14 -12.27
C THR A 111 2.45 -12.33 -11.31
N ASP A 112 3.53 -13.11 -11.35
CA ASP A 112 3.84 -14.20 -10.42
C ASP A 112 5.36 -14.28 -10.24
N TRP A 113 5.79 -14.82 -9.11
CA TRP A 113 7.19 -14.85 -8.69
C TRP A 113 7.50 -16.14 -7.94
N VAL A 114 8.79 -16.47 -7.81
CA VAL A 114 9.25 -17.55 -6.92
C VAL A 114 8.71 -17.35 -5.50
N ARG A 115 8.55 -18.44 -4.75
CA ARG A 115 7.80 -18.46 -3.48
C ARG A 115 8.15 -17.33 -2.51
N ASP A 116 9.43 -17.01 -2.37
CA ASP A 116 9.93 -15.81 -1.70
C ASP A 116 10.66 -14.96 -2.73
N VAL A 117 10.24 -13.70 -2.91
CA VAL A 117 10.81 -12.81 -3.93
C VAL A 117 12.29 -12.51 -3.68
N ALA A 118 12.75 -12.63 -2.44
CA ALA A 118 14.17 -12.49 -2.07
C ALA A 118 15.06 -13.65 -2.57
N ASP A 119 14.47 -14.74 -3.08
CA ASP A 119 15.20 -15.87 -3.66
C ASP A 119 15.50 -15.69 -5.16
N GLU A 120 15.01 -14.62 -5.80
CA GLU A 120 15.41 -14.28 -7.17
C GLU A 120 16.84 -13.74 -7.19
N LYS A 121 17.82 -14.61 -7.49
CA LYS A 121 19.24 -14.26 -7.52
C LYS A 121 19.54 -13.12 -8.50
N GLY A 122 20.38 -12.19 -8.07
CA GLY A 122 20.76 -11.00 -8.83
C GLY A 122 19.64 -9.96 -8.95
N SER A 123 18.54 -10.09 -8.20
CA SER A 123 17.44 -9.12 -8.22
C SER A 123 17.61 -8.00 -7.19
N ILE A 124 16.89 -6.91 -7.39
CA ILE A 124 16.75 -5.84 -6.40
C ILE A 124 16.14 -6.40 -5.11
N MET A 125 15.20 -7.34 -5.21
CA MET A 125 14.55 -7.95 -4.05
C MET A 125 15.55 -8.73 -3.18
N GLU A 126 16.42 -9.54 -3.79
CA GLU A 126 17.49 -10.24 -3.09
C GLU A 126 18.44 -9.24 -2.41
N ALA A 127 18.84 -8.18 -3.11
CA ALA A 127 19.76 -7.17 -2.58
C ALA A 127 19.16 -6.40 -1.38
N VAL A 128 17.87 -6.11 -1.37
CA VAL A 128 17.19 -5.47 -0.22
C VAL A 128 17.12 -6.41 0.98
N ASP A 129 16.74 -7.68 0.76
CA ASP A 129 16.54 -8.64 1.84
C ASP A 129 17.84 -9.22 2.41
N ARG A 130 18.84 -9.48 1.55
CA ARG A 130 20.12 -10.12 1.93
C ARG A 130 21.30 -9.14 1.99
N GLY A 131 21.12 -7.89 1.58
CA GLY A 131 22.14 -6.85 1.65
C GLY A 131 22.56 -6.50 3.07
N THR A 132 23.77 -5.95 3.21
CA THR A 132 24.38 -5.57 4.50
C THR A 132 23.76 -4.33 5.12
N VAL A 133 23.32 -3.37 4.29
CA VAL A 133 22.64 -2.16 4.74
C VAL A 133 21.15 -2.47 4.94
N LYS A 134 20.66 -2.25 6.17
CA LYS A 134 19.25 -2.43 6.53
C LYS A 134 18.57 -1.09 6.79
N PRO A 135 17.24 -0.98 6.54
CA PRO A 135 16.49 0.21 6.88
C PRO A 135 16.59 0.53 8.37
N SER A 136 16.93 1.78 8.70
CA SER A 136 17.03 2.26 10.08
C SER A 136 15.73 2.90 10.57
N ASN A 137 14.80 3.24 9.68
CA ASN A 137 13.51 3.86 10.00
C ASN A 137 12.37 2.85 10.26
N GLY A 138 12.73 1.64 10.67
CA GLY A 138 11.79 0.58 11.03
C GLY A 138 11.65 -0.49 9.97
N LYS A 139 10.55 -1.26 10.05
CA LYS A 139 10.38 -2.45 9.21
C LYS A 139 9.93 -2.07 7.80
N LEU A 140 10.73 -2.49 6.82
CA LEU A 140 10.39 -2.36 5.40
C LEU A 140 9.60 -3.59 4.93
N MET A 141 8.45 -3.33 4.31
CA MET A 141 7.71 -4.32 3.54
C MET A 141 8.22 -4.29 2.11
N LEU A 142 8.70 -5.43 1.61
CA LEU A 142 9.20 -5.58 0.25
C LEU A 142 8.15 -6.32 -0.59
N SER A 143 7.78 -5.73 -1.73
CA SER A 143 6.88 -6.35 -2.71
C SER A 143 7.47 -6.28 -4.11
N ALA A 144 7.39 -7.36 -4.87
CA ALA A 144 7.59 -7.31 -6.32
C ALA A 144 6.25 -7.01 -7.02
N SER A 145 6.26 -6.31 -8.15
CA SER A 145 5.04 -5.84 -8.81
C SER A 145 5.06 -5.91 -10.33
N ASN A 146 3.87 -5.99 -10.93
CA ASN A 146 3.67 -5.96 -12.37
C ASN A 146 3.80 -4.56 -12.99
N ILE A 147 4.25 -3.55 -12.22
CA ILE A 147 4.67 -2.27 -12.76
C ILE A 147 5.68 -2.53 -13.90
N PRO A 148 5.51 -1.92 -15.09
CA PRO A 148 6.43 -2.11 -16.20
C PRO A 148 7.85 -1.69 -15.82
N VAL A 149 8.82 -2.46 -16.31
CA VAL A 149 10.23 -2.06 -16.22
C VAL A 149 10.48 -1.03 -17.32
N PRO A 150 11.21 0.07 -17.06
CA PRO A 150 11.53 1.06 -18.09
C PRO A 150 12.16 0.45 -19.35
N ASP A 151 11.79 0.98 -20.51
CA ASP A 151 12.35 0.52 -21.80
C ASP A 151 13.87 0.77 -21.85
N HIS A 152 14.60 -0.18 -22.45
CA HIS A 152 16.06 -0.13 -22.68
C HIS A 152 16.97 -0.29 -21.44
N SER A 153 16.45 -0.72 -20.29
CA SER A 153 17.32 -1.07 -19.15
C SER A 153 17.54 -2.58 -19.04
N ASP A 154 18.69 -3.06 -19.51
CA ASP A 154 19.07 -4.47 -19.36
C ASP A 154 19.35 -4.86 -17.88
N HIS A 155 19.61 -3.86 -17.02
CA HIS A 155 20.14 -4.09 -15.66
C HIS A 155 19.56 -3.21 -14.55
N SER A 156 18.71 -2.23 -14.88
CA SER A 156 18.06 -1.36 -13.88
C SER A 156 16.54 -1.49 -13.93
N SER A 157 15.88 -1.09 -12.85
CA SER A 157 14.43 -0.97 -12.76
C SER A 157 14.06 0.28 -11.98
N MET A 158 12.77 0.43 -11.70
CA MET A 158 12.22 1.46 -10.82
C MET A 158 11.55 0.82 -9.60
N VAL A 159 11.45 1.59 -8.53
CA VAL A 159 10.73 1.20 -7.30
C VAL A 159 9.76 2.30 -6.91
N LEU A 160 8.60 1.94 -6.39
CA LEU A 160 7.67 2.85 -5.73
C LEU A 160 7.88 2.77 -4.22
N LEU A 161 8.20 3.91 -3.60
CA LEU A 161 8.42 4.02 -2.16
C LEU A 161 7.21 4.68 -1.49
N LEU A 162 6.59 3.95 -0.55
CA LEU A 162 5.51 4.43 0.31
C LEU A 162 5.99 4.47 1.77
N PRO A 163 5.58 5.45 2.58
CA PRO A 163 4.58 6.48 2.29
C PRO A 163 5.08 7.72 1.53
N SER A 164 6.35 7.80 1.14
CA SER A 164 6.90 8.96 0.40
C SER A 164 6.23 9.28 -0.95
N TRP A 165 5.42 8.36 -1.49
CA TRP A 165 4.65 8.51 -2.74
C TRP A 165 5.50 8.87 -3.96
N GLN A 166 6.70 8.28 -4.05
CA GLN A 166 7.66 8.59 -5.10
C GLN A 166 8.15 7.33 -5.81
N PHE A 167 8.29 7.43 -7.13
CA PHE A 167 9.08 6.50 -7.91
C PHE A 167 10.56 6.87 -7.80
N ILE A 168 11.42 5.86 -7.72
CA ILE A 168 12.87 6.02 -7.76
C ILE A 168 13.34 5.18 -8.94
N ASP A 169 13.89 5.84 -9.95
CA ASP A 169 14.35 5.25 -11.19
C ASP A 169 15.84 4.87 -11.09
N ASN A 170 16.32 4.06 -12.05
CA ASN A 170 17.70 3.58 -12.16
C ASN A 170 18.17 2.74 -10.95
N VAL A 171 17.26 2.01 -10.32
CA VAL A 171 17.59 1.11 -9.22
C VAL A 171 18.21 -0.16 -9.77
N THR A 172 19.34 -0.56 -9.19
CA THR A 172 20.05 -1.81 -9.50
C THR A 172 20.35 -2.55 -8.19
N PRO A 173 20.62 -3.85 -8.22
CA PRO A 173 21.05 -4.57 -7.02
C PRO A 173 22.27 -3.93 -6.33
N ALA A 174 23.19 -3.33 -7.11
CA ALA A 174 24.42 -2.74 -6.61
C ALA A 174 24.22 -1.42 -5.85
N ASN A 175 23.21 -0.61 -6.22
CA ASN A 175 22.94 0.68 -5.58
C ASN A 175 21.83 0.62 -4.52
N VAL A 176 21.33 -0.57 -4.15
CA VAL A 176 20.39 -0.75 -3.04
C VAL A 176 20.86 -0.12 -1.72
N PRO A 177 22.15 -0.18 -1.32
CA PRO A 177 22.63 0.53 -0.14
C PRO A 177 22.33 2.04 -0.18
N GLU A 178 22.52 2.67 -1.33
CA GLU A 178 22.24 4.09 -1.56
C GLU A 178 20.74 4.38 -1.58
N LEU A 179 19.95 3.48 -2.17
CA LEU A 179 18.48 3.56 -2.12
C LEU A 179 17.99 3.58 -0.66
N ILE A 180 18.54 2.71 0.18
CA ILE A 180 18.14 2.60 1.59
C ILE A 180 18.59 3.84 2.37
N THR A 181 19.86 4.25 2.25
CA THR A 181 20.39 5.38 3.03
C THR A 181 19.89 6.73 2.55
N GLY A 182 19.71 6.91 1.24
CA GLY A 182 19.34 8.18 0.61
C GLY A 182 17.83 8.42 0.51
N PHE A 183 17.01 7.38 0.45
CA PHE A 183 15.56 7.54 0.22
C PHE A 183 14.70 6.84 1.27
N VAL A 184 15.01 5.59 1.64
CA VAL A 184 14.19 4.86 2.61
C VAL A 184 14.35 5.47 4.00
N ASN A 185 15.57 5.51 4.53
CA ASN A 185 15.87 5.95 5.90
C ASN A 185 15.42 7.39 6.20
N PRO A 186 15.66 8.40 5.34
CA PRO A 186 15.20 9.77 5.60
C PRO A 186 13.72 9.98 5.29
N GLY A 187 13.05 9.01 4.65
CA GLY A 187 11.65 9.11 4.26
C GLY A 187 10.68 9.01 5.44
N PRO A 188 9.45 9.54 5.28
CA PRO A 188 8.37 9.34 6.24
C PRO A 188 8.05 7.85 6.45
N THR A 189 7.44 7.54 7.60
CA THR A 189 6.95 6.20 7.91
C THR A 189 5.43 6.22 8.10
N ASN A 190 4.81 5.04 8.10
CA ASN A 190 3.38 4.88 8.35
C ASN A 190 2.92 5.43 9.71
N ASN A 191 3.85 5.62 10.67
CA ASN A 191 3.59 6.21 11.99
C ASN A 191 4.21 7.61 12.13
N THR A 192 4.49 8.29 11.01
CA THR A 192 4.88 9.70 11.00
C THR A 192 3.62 10.53 10.81
N PRO A 193 3.19 11.39 11.76
CA PRO A 193 1.96 12.16 11.61
C PRO A 193 1.98 13.01 10.34
N LEU A 194 0.88 13.04 9.60
CA LEU A 194 0.73 14.01 8.51
C LEU A 194 0.38 15.36 9.11
N ARG A 195 1.29 16.33 8.97
CA ARG A 195 0.98 17.71 9.36
C ARG A 195 -0.01 18.26 8.34
N SER A 196 -1.25 18.49 8.75
CA SER A 196 -2.19 19.31 7.98
C SER A 196 -1.50 20.64 7.72
N ARG A 197 -1.31 21.00 6.44
CA ARG A 197 -0.77 22.29 6.05
C ARG A 197 -1.83 23.35 6.35
N ALA A 198 -2.02 23.66 7.63
CA ALA A 198 -2.66 24.89 8.05
C ALA A 198 -1.81 26.02 7.46
N ALA A 199 -2.42 26.85 6.63
CA ALA A 199 -1.78 27.92 5.90
C ALA A 199 -1.06 28.89 6.86
N THR A 200 0.21 28.63 7.16
CA THR A 200 1.13 29.67 7.61
C THR A 200 1.75 30.26 6.36
N LEU A 201 1.07 31.27 5.79
CA LEU A 201 1.74 32.28 4.96
C LEU A 201 2.93 32.81 5.77
N PRO A 202 4.17 32.72 5.28
CA PRO A 202 5.27 33.39 5.94
C PRO A 202 5.11 34.89 5.70
N THR A 203 4.70 35.60 6.76
CA THR A 203 4.85 37.06 6.85
C THR A 203 6.33 37.37 6.66
N SER A 204 6.68 37.97 5.53
CA SER A 204 7.99 38.49 5.24
C SER A 204 8.26 39.70 6.14
N THR A 205 8.88 39.47 7.30
CA THR A 205 9.60 40.52 8.03
C THR A 205 11.05 40.50 7.59
N SER A 206 11.41 41.46 6.74
CA SER A 206 12.78 41.84 6.45
C SER A 206 13.43 42.44 7.70
N PRO A 207 14.62 42.01 8.14
CA PRO A 207 15.43 42.79 9.06
C PRO A 207 16.31 43.75 8.26
N GLU A 208 16.22 45.00 8.67
CA GLU A 208 16.94 46.17 8.19
C GLU A 208 18.46 46.03 8.29
N GLU A 209 19.13 46.75 7.39
CA GLU A 209 20.56 47.00 7.38
C GLU A 209 21.01 47.67 8.69
N SER A 210 22.12 47.22 9.25
CA SER A 210 22.95 48.04 10.13
C SER A 210 24.41 47.61 10.01
N SER A 211 25.18 48.53 9.44
CA SER A 211 26.62 48.50 9.22
C SER A 211 27.44 48.66 10.49
N SER A 212 28.54 47.91 10.63
CA SER A 212 29.82 48.43 11.16
C SER A 212 30.92 47.36 10.99
N GLY A 213 32.06 47.75 10.39
CA GLY A 213 33.10 46.82 9.92
C GLY A 213 34.33 46.64 10.82
N SER A 214 35.24 45.77 10.38
CA SER A 214 36.70 46.02 10.27
C SER A 214 37.44 44.76 9.79
N SER A 215 38.35 44.98 8.83
CA SER A 215 39.63 44.35 8.42
C SER A 215 40.10 43.09 9.17
N SER A 216 40.78 42.05 8.64
CA SER A 216 41.74 41.81 7.53
C SER A 216 42.07 40.28 7.59
N THR A 217 42.27 39.49 6.54
CA THR A 217 43.47 39.26 5.69
C THR A 217 43.16 38.16 4.64
N PRO A 218 43.95 37.99 3.57
CA PRO A 218 43.63 37.11 2.44
C PRO A 218 44.32 35.74 2.55
N ASP A 219 43.57 34.65 2.42
CA ASP A 219 44.14 33.32 2.15
C ASP A 219 43.40 32.61 1.01
N THR A 220 44.17 32.36 -0.04
CA THR A 220 44.03 31.48 -1.20
C THR A 220 42.89 30.45 -1.18
N PRO A 221 42.03 30.38 -2.23
CA PRO A 221 41.01 29.34 -2.32
C PRO A 221 41.65 27.98 -2.69
N ALA A 222 41.75 27.09 -1.71
CA ALA A 222 41.95 25.67 -1.96
C ALA A 222 40.67 25.12 -2.60
N ILE A 223 40.78 24.67 -3.85
CA ILE A 223 39.76 23.95 -4.61
C ILE A 223 39.43 22.67 -3.83
N PRO A 224 38.20 22.47 -3.29
CA PRO A 224 37.80 21.14 -2.86
C PRO A 224 37.49 20.30 -4.10
N SER A 225 38.50 19.55 -4.55
CA SER A 225 38.35 18.49 -5.53
C SER A 225 37.68 17.28 -4.87
N SER A 226 36.36 17.32 -4.77
CA SER A 226 35.53 16.12 -4.75
C SER A 226 34.12 16.49 -5.19
N LEU A 227 33.88 16.36 -6.49
CA LEU A 227 32.52 16.21 -7.00
C LEU A 227 31.90 15.04 -6.21
N PRO A 228 30.80 15.22 -5.45
CA PRO A 228 30.11 14.08 -4.88
C PRO A 228 29.71 13.19 -6.05
N ALA A 229 29.98 11.88 -5.95
CA ALA A 229 29.50 10.91 -6.91
C ALA A 229 28.01 11.18 -7.13
N THR A 230 27.66 11.68 -8.32
CA THR A 230 26.29 12.03 -8.64
C THR A 230 25.47 10.76 -8.53
N SER A 231 24.61 10.69 -7.52
CA SER A 231 23.65 9.61 -7.33
C SER A 231 22.95 9.33 -8.65
N GLN A 232 23.02 8.08 -9.11
CA GLN A 232 22.32 7.68 -10.34
C GLN A 232 20.81 7.51 -10.11
N LEU A 233 20.41 7.39 -8.83
CA LEU A 233 19.02 7.28 -8.42
C LEU A 233 18.30 8.59 -8.64
N LYS A 234 17.17 8.53 -9.34
CA LYS A 234 16.33 9.71 -9.62
C LYS A 234 14.97 9.51 -9.01
N ALA A 235 14.60 10.37 -8.05
CA ALA A 235 13.25 10.37 -7.50
C ALA A 235 12.33 11.26 -8.33
N ARG A 236 11.12 10.77 -8.58
CA ARG A 236 10.01 11.51 -9.19
C ARG A 236 8.70 11.20 -8.46
N PRO A 237 7.75 12.14 -8.38
CA PRO A 237 6.47 11.88 -7.73
C PRO A 237 5.67 10.81 -8.48
N CYS A 238 4.90 10.00 -7.75
CA CYS A 238 3.89 9.14 -8.36
C CYS A 238 2.67 9.99 -8.75
N PRO A 239 2.21 9.95 -10.02
CA PRO A 239 1.13 10.83 -10.49
C PRO A 239 -0.26 10.40 -9.97
N HIS A 240 -0.41 9.17 -9.49
CA HIS A 240 -1.71 8.63 -9.07
C HIS A 240 -2.12 9.14 -7.69
N LYS A 241 -3.42 9.41 -7.47
CA LYS A 241 -3.93 9.85 -6.15
C LYS A 241 -4.40 8.67 -5.28
N TYR A 242 -4.65 7.52 -5.91
CA TYR A 242 -5.03 6.29 -5.25
C TYR A 242 -4.26 5.11 -5.84
N LEU A 243 -3.93 4.14 -4.99
CA LEU A 243 -3.33 2.88 -5.43
C LEU A 243 -4.14 1.71 -4.89
N ILE A 244 -4.45 0.74 -5.74
CA ILE A 244 -5.03 -0.54 -5.37
C ILE A 244 -3.96 -1.61 -5.60
N LEU A 245 -3.42 -2.19 -4.52
CA LEU A 245 -2.43 -3.25 -4.59
C LEU A 245 -3.07 -4.59 -4.26
N MET A 246 -2.87 -5.61 -5.09
CA MET A 246 -3.48 -6.92 -4.91
C MET A 246 -2.45 -8.05 -4.96
N CYS A 247 -2.51 -8.97 -4.01
CA CYS A 247 -1.64 -10.13 -4.02
C CYS A 247 -2.02 -11.07 -5.17
N SER A 248 -1.15 -11.26 -6.16
CA SER A 248 -1.40 -12.15 -7.33
C SER A 248 -0.53 -13.41 -7.35
N GLN A 249 0.32 -13.60 -6.34
CA GLN A 249 1.38 -14.62 -6.36
C GLN A 249 0.83 -16.07 -6.29
N LYS A 250 0.59 -16.65 -7.47
CA LYS A 250 0.05 -18.00 -7.67
C LYS A 250 0.99 -19.07 -7.14
N THR A 251 2.29 -18.89 -7.31
CA THR A 251 3.32 -19.84 -6.84
C THR A 251 3.31 -19.96 -5.31
N ARG A 252 2.90 -18.91 -4.59
CA ARG A 252 2.75 -18.94 -3.13
C ARG A 252 1.40 -19.50 -2.69
N ASP A 253 0.32 -19.03 -3.32
CA ASP A 253 -1.05 -19.50 -3.13
C ASP A 253 -1.88 -19.32 -4.41
N ALA A 254 -2.41 -20.42 -4.93
CA ALA A 254 -3.17 -20.44 -6.18
C ALA A 254 -4.41 -19.53 -6.14
N ARG A 255 -5.00 -19.31 -4.96
CA ARG A 255 -6.20 -18.47 -4.79
C ARG A 255 -5.87 -17.00 -4.99
N CYS A 256 -4.72 -16.53 -4.54
CA CYS A 256 -4.24 -15.18 -4.85
C CYS A 256 -4.08 -14.99 -6.36
N GLY A 257 -3.47 -15.96 -7.05
CA GLY A 257 -3.33 -15.95 -8.50
C GLY A 257 -4.63 -16.06 -9.29
N GLN A 258 -5.70 -16.62 -8.71
CA GLN A 258 -7.03 -16.68 -9.31
C GLN A 258 -7.84 -15.40 -9.06
N SER A 259 -7.80 -14.87 -7.83
CA SER A 259 -8.63 -13.74 -7.42
C SER A 259 -8.17 -12.41 -8.02
N ALA A 260 -6.87 -12.11 -7.98
CA ALA A 260 -6.35 -10.80 -8.36
C ALA A 260 -6.70 -10.38 -9.82
N PRO A 261 -6.58 -11.25 -10.85
CA PRO A 261 -6.99 -10.88 -12.21
C PRO A 261 -8.49 -10.61 -12.36
N LEU A 262 -9.32 -11.35 -11.63
CA LEU A 262 -10.78 -11.18 -11.66
C LEU A 262 -11.21 -9.89 -10.96
N LEU A 263 -10.62 -9.59 -9.80
CA LEU A 263 -10.83 -8.31 -9.10
C LEU A 263 -10.34 -7.13 -9.93
N ARG A 264 -9.15 -7.24 -10.54
CA ARG A 264 -8.62 -6.20 -11.44
C ARG A 264 -9.60 -5.91 -12.57
N LYS A 265 -10.10 -6.94 -13.26
CA LYS A 265 -11.06 -6.77 -14.35
C LYS A 265 -12.30 -5.98 -13.90
N GLU A 266 -12.80 -6.26 -12.70
CA GLU A 266 -13.98 -5.58 -12.18
C GLU A 266 -13.68 -4.14 -11.75
N PHE A 267 -12.57 -3.90 -11.06
CA PHE A 267 -12.12 -2.55 -10.73
C PHE A 267 -11.90 -1.69 -11.98
N GLU A 268 -11.26 -2.24 -13.02
CA GLU A 268 -11.08 -1.56 -14.30
C GLU A 268 -12.42 -1.19 -14.95
N ARG A 269 -13.36 -2.14 -15.01
CA ARG A 269 -14.69 -1.91 -15.58
C ARG A 269 -15.41 -0.76 -14.91
N LEU A 270 -15.29 -0.66 -13.58
CA LEU A 270 -15.96 0.36 -12.77
C LEU A 270 -15.24 1.71 -12.84
N LEU A 271 -13.91 1.74 -12.86
CA LEU A 271 -13.12 2.99 -12.86
C LEU A 271 -13.04 3.68 -14.22
N ARG A 272 -13.13 2.93 -15.32
CA ARG A 272 -13.12 3.47 -16.69
C ARG A 272 -14.22 4.50 -16.96
N PRO A 273 -15.52 4.23 -16.72
CA PRO A 273 -16.58 5.21 -16.96
C PRO A 273 -16.50 6.43 -16.03
N MET A 274 -15.80 6.32 -14.91
CA MET A 274 -15.53 7.45 -14.01
C MET A 274 -14.33 8.31 -14.46
N GLY A 275 -13.61 7.92 -15.52
CA GLY A 275 -12.37 8.59 -15.94
C GLY A 275 -11.20 8.44 -14.94
N LEU A 276 -11.34 7.56 -13.94
CA LEU A 276 -10.39 7.42 -12.85
C LEU A 276 -9.39 6.28 -13.05
N TYR A 277 -9.64 5.37 -13.99
CA TYR A 277 -8.70 4.28 -14.26
C TYR A 277 -7.38 4.82 -14.83
N ARG A 278 -6.26 4.35 -14.29
CA ARG A 278 -4.92 4.56 -14.84
C ARG A 278 -4.33 3.19 -15.15
N ASP A 279 -4.05 2.93 -16.43
CA ASP A 279 -3.36 1.71 -16.82
C ASP A 279 -1.86 1.77 -16.45
N LEU A 280 -1.12 0.71 -16.78
CA LEU A 280 0.26 0.54 -16.34
C LEU A 280 1.25 1.52 -16.98
N HIS A 281 0.88 2.16 -18.09
CA HIS A 281 1.72 3.16 -18.79
C HIS A 281 1.09 4.55 -18.71
N ASP A 282 -0.02 4.69 -17.98
CA ASP A 282 -0.74 5.93 -17.84
C ASP A 282 -0.15 6.79 -16.72
N GLU A 283 0.70 7.74 -17.13
CA GLU A 283 1.32 8.72 -16.23
C GLU A 283 0.44 9.95 -16.01
N ARG A 284 -0.81 9.98 -16.49
CA ARG A 284 -1.69 11.12 -16.26
C ARG A 284 -1.93 11.32 -14.76
N PRO A 285 -1.73 12.55 -14.26
CA PRO A 285 -2.22 13.05 -12.99
C PRO A 285 -3.57 12.49 -12.52
N GLY A 286 -3.64 12.22 -11.22
CA GLY A 286 -4.87 11.76 -10.58
C GLY A 286 -5.17 10.28 -10.78
N GLY A 287 -6.44 9.92 -10.58
CA GLY A 287 -6.92 8.56 -10.81
C GLY A 287 -6.33 7.49 -9.88
N VAL A 288 -6.55 6.24 -10.29
CA VAL A 288 -6.31 5.03 -9.52
C VAL A 288 -5.39 4.10 -10.30
N GLY A 289 -4.18 3.89 -9.77
CA GLY A 289 -3.25 2.86 -10.25
C GLY A 289 -3.59 1.50 -9.64
N ILE A 290 -3.72 0.47 -10.48
CA ILE A 290 -4.03 -0.90 -10.03
C ILE A 290 -2.83 -1.82 -10.30
N TYR A 291 -2.22 -2.32 -9.23
CA TYR A 291 -1.02 -3.13 -9.31
C TYR A 291 -1.18 -4.47 -8.62
N PHE A 292 -0.64 -5.50 -9.25
CA PHE A 292 -0.36 -6.76 -8.61
C PHE A 292 0.93 -6.64 -7.80
N ILE A 293 0.93 -7.29 -6.64
CA ILE A 293 2.09 -7.41 -5.77
C ILE A 293 2.31 -8.87 -5.36
N SER A 294 3.55 -9.16 -4.95
CA SER A 294 3.92 -10.44 -4.35
C SER A 294 3.23 -10.69 -3.01
N HIS A 295 3.50 -11.83 -2.40
CA HIS A 295 2.81 -12.26 -1.19
C HIS A 295 3.01 -11.32 0.00
N VAL A 296 1.89 -10.87 0.56
CA VAL A 296 1.85 -9.93 1.69
C VAL A 296 1.47 -10.58 3.03
N GLY A 297 1.50 -11.91 3.12
CA GLY A 297 0.94 -12.65 4.26
C GLY A 297 -0.58 -12.87 4.15
N GLY A 298 -1.16 -13.63 5.08
CA GLY A 298 -2.61 -13.85 5.13
C GLY A 298 -3.20 -14.61 3.93
N HIS A 299 -2.41 -15.46 3.26
CA HIS A 299 -2.90 -16.23 2.10
C HIS A 299 -4.06 -17.18 2.46
N LYS A 300 -4.18 -17.55 3.74
CA LYS A 300 -5.35 -18.26 4.29
C LYS A 300 -6.69 -17.60 3.91
N PHE A 301 -6.74 -16.27 3.98
CA PHE A 301 -7.91 -15.45 3.65
C PHE A 301 -7.98 -15.11 2.17
N SER A 302 -6.82 -14.96 1.50
CA SER A 302 -6.69 -14.63 0.07
C SER A 302 -7.46 -13.36 -0.34
N ALA A 303 -7.45 -13.03 -1.64
CA ALA A 303 -8.06 -11.82 -2.18
C ALA A 303 -7.67 -10.56 -1.39
N ASN A 304 -6.37 -10.44 -1.10
CA ASN A 304 -5.81 -9.30 -0.37
C ASN A 304 -5.82 -8.07 -1.27
N VAL A 305 -6.37 -6.97 -0.77
CA VAL A 305 -6.44 -5.67 -1.46
C VAL A 305 -5.95 -4.61 -0.48
N MET A 306 -4.91 -3.87 -0.84
CA MET A 306 -4.42 -2.70 -0.08
C MET A 306 -4.77 -1.44 -0.86
N VAL A 307 -5.55 -0.55 -0.24
CA VAL A 307 -5.92 0.73 -0.82
C VAL A 307 -5.09 1.82 -0.17
N TYR A 308 -4.17 2.41 -0.92
CA TYR A 308 -3.45 3.60 -0.49
C TYR A 308 -4.14 4.86 -1.02
N ARG A 309 -4.27 5.87 -0.16
CA ARG A 309 -4.84 7.18 -0.51
C ARG A 309 -3.81 8.28 -0.28
N HIS A 310 -3.62 9.12 -1.28
CA HIS A 310 -2.71 10.26 -1.22
C HIS A 310 -3.21 11.33 -0.23
N SER A 311 -2.29 12.05 0.41
CA SER A 311 -2.61 13.11 1.38
C SER A 311 -3.57 14.18 0.84
N SER A 312 -3.43 14.60 -0.42
CA SER A 312 -4.30 15.62 -1.01
C SER A 312 -5.79 15.22 -1.08
N VAL A 313 -6.13 13.93 -1.06
CA VAL A 313 -7.53 13.47 -1.08
C VAL A 313 -8.10 13.22 0.32
N VAL A 314 -7.26 13.30 1.35
CA VAL A 314 -7.63 13.13 2.78
C VAL A 314 -7.67 14.48 3.51
N SER A 315 -6.80 15.43 3.17
CA SER A 315 -6.63 16.71 3.89
C SER A 315 -7.62 17.83 3.55
N ARG A 316 -8.68 17.59 2.75
CA ARG A 316 -9.72 18.61 2.52
C ARG A 316 -10.68 18.65 3.72
N PRO A 317 -10.93 19.82 4.32
CA PRO A 317 -11.59 19.93 5.62
C PRO A 317 -13.05 19.46 5.60
N GLU A 318 -13.45 18.93 6.75
CA GLU A 318 -14.81 18.56 7.14
C GLU A 318 -15.78 19.71 6.80
N GLY A 319 -16.75 19.42 5.93
CA GLY A 319 -17.71 20.41 5.42
C GLY A 319 -18.36 20.03 4.09
N ALA A 320 -17.81 19.08 3.35
CA ALA A 320 -18.46 18.48 2.18
C ALA A 320 -19.25 17.21 2.57
N THR A 321 -20.21 17.34 3.48
CA THR A 321 -21.33 16.41 3.54
C THR A 321 -22.22 16.71 2.33
N ASN A 322 -21.94 16.04 1.22
CA ASN A 322 -22.90 15.67 0.18
C ASN A 322 -22.15 15.05 -1.01
N GLY A 323 -22.35 13.74 -1.16
CA GLY A 323 -22.49 13.09 -2.45
C GLY A 323 -21.20 12.86 -3.23
N THR A 324 -20.90 11.59 -3.46
CA THR A 324 -20.20 11.11 -4.65
C THR A 324 -20.66 11.86 -5.92
N GLU A 325 -21.94 12.25 -6.00
CA GLU A 325 -22.52 13.10 -7.04
C GLU A 325 -21.88 14.48 -7.16
N LYS A 326 -21.53 15.17 -6.06
CA LYS A 326 -20.91 16.50 -6.15
C LYS A 326 -19.46 16.41 -6.59
N ARG A 327 -18.70 15.40 -6.15
CA ARG A 327 -17.36 15.13 -6.70
C ARG A 327 -17.39 14.67 -8.15
N LEU A 328 -18.41 13.90 -8.56
CA LEU A 328 -18.62 13.49 -9.95
C LEU A 328 -19.12 14.64 -10.83
N ALA A 329 -19.90 15.56 -10.27
CA ALA A 329 -20.44 16.76 -10.93
C ALA A 329 -19.41 17.89 -11.00
N ASP A 330 -18.58 18.08 -9.97
CA ASP A 330 -17.45 19.03 -9.99
C ASP A 330 -16.40 18.60 -11.03
N MET A 331 -16.38 17.33 -11.45
CA MET A 331 -15.56 16.83 -12.58
C MET A 331 -16.20 17.02 -13.95
N LYS A 332 -17.46 17.48 -14.02
CA LYS A 332 -18.22 17.73 -15.25
C LYS A 332 -18.45 19.23 -15.40
N ILE A 333 -17.63 19.91 -16.19
CA ILE A 333 -17.91 21.30 -16.59
C ILE A 333 -18.24 21.27 -18.08
N GLU A 334 -19.40 21.82 -18.44
CA GLU A 334 -19.82 22.06 -19.82
C GLU A 334 -19.24 23.40 -20.28
N ASP A 335 -18.69 23.47 -21.50
CA ASP A 335 -18.30 24.74 -22.11
C ASP A 335 -19.51 25.52 -22.68
N GLU A 336 -19.27 26.77 -23.13
CA GLU A 336 -20.30 27.61 -23.76
C GLU A 336 -20.89 27.02 -25.06
N GLN A 337 -20.39 25.87 -25.52
CA GLN A 337 -20.83 25.15 -26.72
C GLN A 337 -21.48 23.80 -26.40
N GLY A 338 -21.62 23.45 -25.10
CA GLY A 338 -22.27 22.21 -24.65
C GLY A 338 -21.40 20.95 -24.76
N GLN A 339 -20.07 21.10 -24.83
CA GLN A 339 -19.13 19.98 -24.89
C GLN A 339 -18.56 19.67 -23.50
N GLU A 340 -18.51 18.37 -23.15
CA GLU A 340 -18.06 17.88 -21.84
C GLU A 340 -16.53 18.05 -21.70
N ILE A 341 -16.07 18.97 -20.85
CA ILE A 341 -14.65 19.18 -20.57
C ILE A 341 -14.27 18.46 -19.28
N LEU A 342 -13.40 17.45 -19.40
CA LEU A 342 -12.69 16.85 -18.28
C LEU A 342 -11.65 17.86 -17.77
N LEU A 343 -11.81 18.34 -16.53
CA LEU A 343 -10.85 19.23 -15.88
C LEU A 343 -9.43 18.68 -16.03
N ASP A 344 -8.55 19.55 -16.50
CA ASP A 344 -7.14 19.26 -16.78
C ASP A 344 -6.40 19.04 -15.44
N ALA A 345 -6.51 17.81 -14.92
CA ALA A 345 -5.94 17.34 -13.65
C ALA A 345 -4.42 17.59 -13.52
N ASN A 346 -3.77 18.00 -14.61
CA ASN A 346 -2.38 18.39 -14.69
C ASN A 346 -2.06 19.69 -13.92
N LYS A 347 -2.93 20.70 -13.93
CA LYS A 347 -2.62 22.02 -13.30
C LYS A 347 -2.69 22.03 -11.78
N GLU A 348 -3.58 21.25 -11.18
CA GLU A 348 -3.69 21.16 -9.71
C GLU A 348 -2.54 20.35 -9.09
N GLN A 349 -1.98 19.40 -9.84
CA GLN A 349 -0.92 18.51 -9.34
C GLN A 349 0.48 19.15 -9.36
N GLU A 350 0.73 20.14 -10.22
CA GLU A 350 1.96 20.96 -10.13
C GLU A 350 1.92 21.94 -8.94
N ALA A 351 0.72 22.37 -8.51
CA ALA A 351 0.53 23.27 -7.38
C ALA A 351 0.53 22.56 -6.01
N GLU A 352 0.03 21.32 -5.96
CA GLU A 352 0.10 20.43 -4.80
C GLU A 352 1.43 19.66 -4.83
N GLY A 353 2.53 20.25 -4.31
CA GLY A 353 3.86 19.60 -4.27
C GLY A 353 3.88 18.19 -3.64
N ASN A 354 5.04 17.49 -3.70
CA ASN A 354 5.25 16.10 -3.25
C ASN A 354 4.44 15.71 -2.00
N GLY A 355 3.24 15.15 -2.19
CA GLY A 355 2.44 14.65 -1.10
C GLY A 355 2.83 13.22 -0.74
N GLU A 356 2.26 12.71 0.34
CA GLU A 356 2.60 11.41 0.89
C GLU A 356 1.37 10.50 0.97
N ALA A 357 1.55 9.21 1.23
CA ALA A 357 0.46 8.32 1.59
C ALA A 357 -0.14 8.76 2.93
N ALA A 358 -1.44 9.02 2.96
CA ALA A 358 -2.15 9.37 4.19
C ALA A 358 -2.83 8.18 4.84
N GLN A 359 -3.44 7.34 4.03
CA GLN A 359 -4.15 6.16 4.51
C GLN A 359 -3.72 4.93 3.72
N CYS A 360 -3.67 3.79 4.40
CA CYS A 360 -3.60 2.47 3.80
C CYS A 360 -4.67 1.60 4.44
N ILE A 361 -5.67 1.18 3.67
CA ILE A 361 -6.76 0.31 4.11
C ILE A 361 -6.47 -1.09 3.56
N TRP A 362 -6.20 -2.06 4.44
CA TRP A 362 -5.87 -3.42 4.04
C TRP A 362 -7.07 -4.36 4.22
N LEU A 363 -7.61 -4.83 3.11
CA LEU A 363 -8.73 -5.76 3.03
C LEU A 363 -8.28 -7.18 2.63
N ALA A 364 -9.07 -8.18 3.00
CA ALA A 364 -9.04 -9.54 2.44
C ALA A 364 -10.46 -10.08 2.29
N ARG A 365 -10.59 -11.31 1.76
CA ARG A 365 -11.89 -11.95 1.46
C ARG A 365 -12.77 -11.14 0.51
N VAL A 366 -12.14 -10.25 -0.28
CA VAL A 366 -12.80 -9.42 -1.29
C VAL A 366 -13.32 -10.34 -2.39
N LYS A 367 -14.57 -10.14 -2.77
CA LYS A 367 -15.22 -10.80 -3.90
C LYS A 367 -15.48 -9.76 -5.01
N PRO A 368 -15.67 -10.18 -6.27
CA PRO A 368 -15.92 -9.24 -7.36
C PRO A 368 -17.12 -8.31 -7.11
N GLU A 369 -18.17 -8.82 -6.47
CA GLU A 369 -19.35 -8.03 -6.09
C GLU A 369 -19.06 -6.90 -5.07
N ASP A 370 -17.95 -7.00 -4.32
CA ASP A 370 -17.52 -5.96 -3.38
C ASP A 370 -16.81 -4.79 -4.09
N CYS A 371 -16.35 -4.96 -5.34
CA CYS A 371 -15.49 -3.99 -6.03
C CYS A 371 -16.14 -2.60 -6.20
N GLU A 372 -17.44 -2.55 -6.48
CA GLU A 372 -18.18 -1.29 -6.64
C GLU A 372 -18.16 -0.48 -5.33
N ASN A 373 -18.48 -1.15 -4.22
CA ASN A 373 -18.49 -0.56 -2.89
C ASN A 373 -17.08 -0.15 -2.43
N ILE A 374 -16.06 -0.96 -2.74
CA ILE A 374 -14.67 -0.61 -2.47
C ILE A 374 -14.27 0.67 -3.22
N ILE A 375 -14.67 0.84 -4.48
CA ILE A 375 -14.38 2.08 -5.21
C ILE A 375 -15.13 3.26 -4.58
N LYS A 376 -16.46 3.14 -4.47
CA LYS A 376 -17.33 4.25 -4.01
C LYS A 376 -16.97 4.75 -2.62
N TYR A 377 -16.72 3.85 -1.68
CA TYR A 377 -16.57 4.19 -0.25
C TYR A 377 -15.12 4.08 0.22
N THR A 378 -14.41 3.02 -0.14
CA THR A 378 -13.03 2.81 0.38
C THR A 378 -11.99 3.65 -0.35
N VAL A 379 -11.97 3.61 -1.68
CA VAL A 379 -11.01 4.38 -2.48
C VAL A 379 -11.34 5.87 -2.38
N LEU A 380 -12.58 6.26 -2.72
CA LEU A 380 -12.91 7.68 -2.86
C LEU A 380 -13.15 8.40 -1.53
N GLN A 381 -13.65 7.71 -0.51
CA GLN A 381 -14.06 8.35 0.76
C GLN A 381 -13.22 7.91 1.97
N GLY A 382 -12.48 6.81 1.89
CA GLY A 382 -11.72 6.28 3.02
C GLY A 382 -12.59 5.59 4.07
N LYS A 383 -13.77 5.13 3.69
CA LYS A 383 -14.72 4.37 4.52
C LYS A 383 -14.64 2.87 4.24
N VAL A 384 -15.10 2.05 5.17
CA VAL A 384 -15.13 0.58 4.99
C VAL A 384 -16.57 0.08 5.06
N VAL A 385 -16.99 -0.71 4.07
CA VAL A 385 -18.38 -1.21 3.99
C VAL A 385 -18.63 -2.42 4.88
N LYS A 386 -17.71 -3.40 4.86
CA LYS A 386 -17.83 -4.66 5.64
C LYS A 386 -16.63 -4.85 6.57
N PRO A 387 -16.41 -3.94 7.54
CA PRO A 387 -15.18 -3.93 8.33
C PRO A 387 -14.96 -5.23 9.10
N GLU A 388 -15.99 -5.81 9.71
CA GLU A 388 -15.89 -7.09 10.44
C GLU A 388 -15.48 -8.28 9.56
N ARG A 389 -15.84 -8.25 8.28
CA ARG A 389 -15.59 -9.37 7.37
C ARG A 389 -14.26 -9.22 6.63
N GLN A 390 -13.93 -8.00 6.21
CA GLN A 390 -12.89 -7.74 5.21
C GLN A 390 -11.69 -6.98 5.76
N LEU A 391 -11.83 -6.17 6.81
CA LEU A 391 -10.73 -5.33 7.29
C LEU A 391 -9.68 -6.17 8.03
N ARG A 392 -8.44 -6.09 7.58
CA ARG A 392 -7.28 -6.71 8.24
C ARG A 392 -6.54 -5.76 9.17
N GLY A 393 -6.46 -4.50 8.77
CA GLY A 393 -5.63 -3.50 9.42
C GLY A 393 -5.28 -2.38 8.44
N GLY A 394 -4.28 -1.59 8.80
CA GLY A 394 -3.89 -0.41 8.05
C GLY A 394 -3.42 0.73 8.95
N PHE A 395 -3.33 1.91 8.36
CA PHE A 395 -3.02 3.15 9.07
C PHE A 395 -3.79 4.33 8.50
N ASP A 396 -4.02 5.31 9.36
CA ASP A 396 -4.49 6.66 9.05
C ASP A 396 -3.54 7.66 9.72
N ARG A 397 -2.65 8.27 8.93
CA ARG A 397 -1.65 9.22 9.42
C ARG A 397 -2.22 10.59 9.77
N CYS A 398 -3.43 10.91 9.28
CA CYS A 398 -4.12 12.14 9.64
C CYS A 398 -4.73 12.01 11.04
N LYS A 399 -5.32 10.84 11.34
CA LYS A 399 -5.87 10.52 12.68
C LYS A 399 -4.83 9.99 13.66
N GLN A 400 -3.61 9.71 13.18
CA GLN A 400 -2.54 9.07 13.96
C GLN A 400 -2.99 7.72 14.55
N LEU A 401 -3.70 6.93 13.73
CA LEU A 401 -4.19 5.61 14.09
C LEU A 401 -3.51 4.56 13.22
N ALA A 402 -3.16 3.43 13.82
CA ALA A 402 -2.71 2.26 13.10
C ALA A 402 -3.25 1.00 13.78
N SER A 403 -3.54 -0.03 13.00
CA SER A 403 -3.75 -1.37 13.52
C SER A 403 -3.18 -2.37 12.55
N TRP A 404 -2.36 -3.26 13.07
CA TRP A 404 -1.69 -4.29 12.32
C TRP A 404 -2.09 -5.62 12.89
#